data_AF-A0AAP6VSV0-F1
#
_entry.id   AF-A0AAP6VSV0-F1
#
_cell.length_a   1.000
_cell.length_b   1.000
_cell.length_c   1.000
_cell.angle_alpha   90.00
_cell.angle_beta   90.00
_cell.angle_gamma   90.00
#
_symmetry.space_group_name_H-M   'P 1'
#
loop_
_entity.id
_entity.type
_entity.pdbx_description
1 polymer ?
#
loop_
_entity_poly.entity_id
_entity_poly.type
_entity_poly.pdbx_seq_one_letter_code
_entity_poly.pdbx_strand_id
1 'polypeptide(L)'
;MIGKISHGNSFGDCLDYLTRVKQDRQPLEKRVWNIIDSDGVRLNIGEDGWRNMAASDVERPTLTRSKIKDPCGHISLGFSPNDSGRMTDDFMLRIAHEYMEKMDITDTPYIIVENPGSDDPLDQG
;
A
#
# COMPACT_ATOMS: atom_id res chain seq x y z
N MET A 1 -1.98 -18.44 2.62
CA MET A 1 -2.09 -16.97 2.63
C MET A 1 -2.84 -16.57 3.88
N ILE A 2 -2.29 -15.66 4.67
CA ILE A 2 -2.98 -15.04 5.79
C ILE A 2 -3.14 -13.57 5.43
N GLY A 3 -4.38 -13.07 5.44
CA GLY A 3 -4.67 -11.65 5.27
C GLY A 3 -4.76 -10.97 6.64
N LYS A 4 -4.04 -9.87 6.84
CA LYS A 4 -4.14 -9.01 8.02
C LYS A 4 -4.61 -7.64 7.56
N ILE A 5 -5.70 -7.14 8.15
CA ILE A 5 -6.23 -5.79 7.86
C ILE A 5 -5.88 -4.90 9.05
N SER A 6 -5.19 -3.80 8.79
CA SER A 6 -4.95 -2.72 9.75
C SER A 6 -5.55 -1.42 9.20
N HIS A 7 -6.22 -0.65 10.05
CA HIS A 7 -6.81 0.63 9.66
C HIS A 7 -5.84 1.76 10.03
N GLY A 8 -5.55 2.64 9.08
CA GLY A 8 -4.73 3.83 9.31
C GLY A 8 -5.59 5.04 9.68
N ASN A 9 -5.02 5.98 10.42
CA ASN A 9 -5.72 7.23 10.79
C ASN A 9 -5.90 8.17 9.57
N SER A 10 -5.03 8.06 8.56
CA SER A 10 -5.09 8.83 7.31
C SER A 10 -4.42 8.06 6.16
N PHE A 11 -4.70 8.45 4.91
CA PHE A 11 -3.98 7.91 3.75
C PHE A 11 -2.52 8.36 3.75
N GLY A 12 -2.22 9.58 4.20
CA GLY A 12 -0.84 10.05 4.37
C GLY A 12 -0.01 9.13 5.26
N ASP A 13 -0.55 8.72 6.42
CA ASP A 13 0.14 7.80 7.33
C ASP A 13 0.37 6.42 6.68
N CYS A 14 -0.62 5.91 5.94
CA CYS A 14 -0.48 4.68 5.15
C CYS A 14 0.65 4.82 4.11
N LEU A 15 0.69 5.93 3.38
CA LEU A 15 1.69 6.18 2.35
C LEU A 15 3.09 6.35 2.93
N ASP A 16 3.24 7.05 4.06
CA ASP A 16 4.52 7.21 4.75
C ASP A 16 5.09 5.87 5.23
N TYR A 17 4.20 4.95 5.64
CA TYR A 17 4.56 3.58 5.96
C TYR A 17 5.03 2.80 4.72
N LEU A 18 4.23 2.76 3.64
CA LEU A 18 4.56 2.04 2.40
C LEU A 18 5.87 2.54 1.77
N THR A 19 6.12 3.84 1.89
CA THR A 19 7.28 4.53 1.31
C THR A 19 8.43 4.71 2.31
N ARG A 20 8.33 4.03 3.47
CA ARG A 20 9.29 3.97 4.57
C ARG A 20 10.02 5.30 4.78
N VAL A 21 9.27 6.40 5.00
CA VAL A 21 9.82 7.77 5.16
C VAL A 21 10.99 7.85 6.16
N LYS A 22 10.95 7.04 7.22
CA LYS A 22 12.04 6.95 8.22
C LYS A 22 13.39 6.51 7.62
N GLN A 23 13.38 5.95 6.42
CA GLN A 23 14.53 5.46 5.67
C GLN A 23 14.93 6.39 4.53
N ASP A 24 14.39 7.61 4.43
CA ASP A 24 14.68 8.56 3.34
C ASP A 24 16.17 8.90 3.15
N ARG A 25 17.01 8.61 4.16
CA ARG A 25 18.47 8.74 4.11
C ARG A 25 19.19 7.59 3.36
N GLN A 26 18.49 6.50 3.05
CA GLN A 26 19.01 5.34 2.30
C GLN A 26 18.91 5.57 0.78
N PRO A 27 19.47 4.72 -0.10
CA PRO A 27 19.15 4.73 -1.53
C PRO A 27 17.67 4.46 -1.82
N LEU A 28 17.12 4.98 -2.93
CA LEU A 28 15.68 4.91 -3.26
C LEU A 28 15.16 3.47 -3.25
N GLU A 29 15.95 2.51 -3.76
CA GLU A 29 15.62 1.07 -3.75
C GLU A 29 15.42 0.47 -2.34
N LYS A 30 15.84 1.17 -1.27
CA LYS A 30 15.63 0.74 0.12
C LYS A 30 14.52 1.54 0.81
N ARG A 31 14.13 2.69 0.25
CA ARG A 31 13.12 3.60 0.83
C ARG A 31 11.71 3.10 0.59
N VAL A 32 11.42 2.57 -0.59
CA VAL A 32 10.07 2.14 -0.96
C VAL A 32 10.07 0.64 -1.14
N TRP A 33 9.00 -0.02 -0.72
CA TRP A 33 8.69 -1.35 -1.25
C TRP A 33 8.45 -1.26 -2.75
N ASN A 34 8.62 -2.38 -3.46
CA ASN A 34 8.50 -2.36 -4.90
C ASN A 34 7.02 -2.13 -5.26
N ILE A 35 6.66 -0.96 -5.78
CA ILE A 35 5.29 -0.70 -6.21
C ILE A 35 5.07 -1.46 -7.51
N ILE A 36 4.17 -2.42 -7.46
CA ILE A 36 3.89 -3.32 -8.59
C ILE A 36 2.59 -2.94 -9.32
N ASP A 37 1.70 -2.18 -8.69
CA ASP A 37 0.48 -1.64 -9.32
C ASP A 37 -0.15 -0.50 -8.52
N SER A 38 -0.99 0.31 -9.16
CA SER A 38 -1.80 1.36 -8.52
C SER A 38 -2.92 1.84 -9.44
N ASP A 39 -4.08 2.19 -8.88
CA ASP A 39 -5.16 2.89 -9.59
C ASP A 39 -5.74 4.01 -8.72
N GLY A 40 -6.18 5.09 -9.36
CA GLY A 40 -6.77 6.25 -8.69
C GLY A 40 -5.80 7.10 -7.84
N VAL A 41 -4.51 6.75 -7.79
CA VAL A 41 -3.46 7.48 -7.05
C VAL A 41 -2.35 7.93 -8.00
N ARG A 42 -1.99 9.21 -7.97
CA ARG A 42 -0.84 9.73 -8.72
C ARG A 42 0.45 9.58 -7.92
N LEU A 43 1.35 8.72 -8.39
CA LEU A 43 2.61 8.41 -7.72
C LEU A 43 3.80 9.00 -8.48
N ASN A 44 4.15 10.25 -8.19
CA ASN A 44 5.32 10.93 -8.78
C ASN A 44 6.60 10.61 -7.99
N ILE A 45 6.95 9.32 -7.87
CA ILE A 45 8.04 8.87 -7.01
C ILE A 45 9.35 9.57 -7.37
N GLY A 46 9.95 10.25 -6.38
CA GLY A 46 11.22 10.95 -6.52
C GLY A 46 11.11 12.45 -6.78
N GLU A 47 9.91 12.99 -7.04
CA GLU A 47 9.67 14.44 -7.02
C GLU A 47 9.61 14.97 -5.57
N ASP A 48 10.01 16.22 -5.35
CA ASP A 48 9.87 16.83 -4.02
C ASP A 48 8.39 16.94 -3.63
N GLY A 49 8.06 16.54 -2.42
CA GLY A 49 6.68 16.58 -1.91
C GLY A 49 5.69 15.60 -2.55
N TRP A 50 6.14 14.62 -3.35
CA TRP A 50 5.24 13.69 -4.06
C TRP A 50 4.26 12.93 -3.15
N ARG A 51 4.66 12.58 -1.93
CA ARG A 51 3.81 11.91 -0.93
C ARG A 51 2.63 12.80 -0.52
N ASN A 52 2.89 14.08 -0.28
CA ASN A 52 1.85 15.05 0.06
C ASN A 52 0.88 15.26 -1.10
N MET A 53 1.37 15.26 -2.34
CA MET A 53 0.52 15.36 -3.54
C MET A 53 -0.38 14.13 -3.69
N ALA A 54 0.17 12.93 -3.57
CA ALA A 54 -0.58 11.69 -3.62
C ALA A 54 -1.65 11.63 -2.52
N ALA A 55 -1.29 11.97 -1.27
CA ALA A 55 -2.24 11.98 -0.17
C ALA A 55 -3.34 13.03 -0.35
N SER A 56 -2.99 14.23 -0.81
CA SER A 56 -3.97 15.27 -1.10
C SER A 56 -4.95 14.83 -2.19
N ASP A 57 -4.48 14.18 -3.25
CA ASP A 57 -5.35 13.74 -4.35
C ASP A 57 -6.36 12.67 -3.90
N VAL A 58 -5.96 11.76 -3.00
CA VAL A 58 -6.86 10.74 -2.42
C VAL A 58 -7.81 11.33 -1.38
N GLU A 59 -7.38 12.34 -0.62
CA GLU A 59 -8.21 12.98 0.41
C GLU A 59 -9.19 14.02 -0.16
N ARG A 60 -8.89 14.62 -1.33
CA ARG A 60 -9.74 15.64 -1.99
C ARG A 60 -11.23 15.25 -2.08
N PRO A 61 -11.62 14.04 -2.54
CA PRO A 61 -13.03 13.64 -2.59
C PRO A 61 -13.70 13.52 -1.22
N THR A 62 -12.93 13.33 -0.14
CA THR A 62 -13.44 13.25 1.23
C THR A 62 -13.77 14.62 1.82
N LEU A 63 -13.23 15.71 1.25
CA LEU A 63 -13.49 17.08 1.68
C LEU A 63 -14.94 17.54 1.39
N THR A 64 -15.58 16.96 0.37
CA THR A 64 -16.96 17.31 -0.05
C THR A 64 -17.99 16.27 0.37
N ARG A 65 -17.55 15.08 0.80
CA ARG A 65 -18.40 13.99 1.30
C ARG A 65 -18.40 13.97 2.85
N SER A 66 -19.42 13.35 3.44
CA SER A 66 -19.45 13.10 4.88
C SER A 66 -18.21 12.33 5.32
N LYS A 67 -17.57 12.76 6.41
CA LYS A 67 -16.33 12.17 6.92
C LYS A 67 -16.49 10.66 7.13
N ILE A 68 -15.65 9.89 6.44
CA ILE A 68 -15.51 8.44 6.63
C ILE A 68 -14.66 8.22 7.88
N LYS A 69 -15.06 7.29 8.74
CA LYS A 69 -14.39 7.03 10.02
C LYS A 69 -12.97 6.47 9.85
N ASP A 70 -12.79 5.58 8.88
CA ASP A 70 -11.53 4.90 8.59
C ASP A 70 -11.27 5.01 7.08
N PRO A 71 -10.62 6.09 6.60
CA PRO A 71 -10.51 6.40 5.17
C PRO A 71 -9.44 5.56 4.43
N CYS A 72 -8.57 4.85 5.16
CA CYS A 72 -7.52 4.00 4.60
C CYS A 72 -7.47 2.64 5.33
N GLY A 73 -7.47 1.55 4.54
CA GLY A 73 -7.16 0.20 5.01
C GLY A 73 -5.84 -0.28 4.41
N HIS A 74 -4.96 -0.81 5.25
CA HIS A 74 -3.77 -1.53 4.82
C HIS A 74 -4.02 -3.03 4.97
N ILE A 75 -3.72 -3.79 3.91
CA ILE A 75 -3.97 -5.23 3.84
C ILE A 75 -2.64 -5.93 3.52
N SER A 76 -2.08 -6.63 4.51
CA SER A 76 -0.89 -7.47 4.30
C SER A 76 -1.34 -8.87 3.89
N LEU A 77 -0.85 -9.36 2.74
CA LEU A 77 -1.02 -10.75 2.31
C LEU A 77 0.28 -11.53 2.56
N GLY A 78 0.30 -12.31 3.64
CA GLY A 78 1.45 -13.14 3.98
C GLY A 78 1.48 -14.43 3.16
N PHE A 79 2.60 -14.68 2.49
CA PHE A 79 2.87 -15.92 1.75
C PHE A 79 3.83 -16.84 2.50
N SER A 80 3.71 -18.15 2.29
CA SER A 80 4.63 -19.11 2.89
C SER A 80 6.02 -18.97 2.25
N PRO A 81 7.12 -19.13 3.00
CA PRO A 81 8.46 -19.24 2.41
C PRO A 81 8.57 -20.34 1.34
N ASN A 82 7.77 -21.40 1.46
CA ASN A 82 7.69 -22.48 0.47
C ASN A 82 7.10 -22.04 -0.88
N ASP A 83 6.36 -20.93 -0.90
CA ASP A 83 5.75 -20.37 -2.13
C ASP A 83 6.65 -19.33 -2.81
N SER A 84 7.80 -18.98 -2.21
CA SER A 84 8.72 -17.93 -2.70
C SER A 84 9.10 -18.09 -4.17
N GLY A 85 9.35 -19.32 -4.63
CA GLY A 85 9.71 -19.60 -6.03
C GLY A 85 8.61 -19.34 -7.05
N ARG A 86 7.38 -19.08 -6.62
CA ARG A 86 6.20 -18.79 -7.47
C ARG A 86 5.72 -17.35 -7.33
N MET A 87 6.36 -16.55 -6.47
CA MET A 87 5.94 -15.20 -6.11
C MET A 87 6.46 -14.16 -7.10
N THR A 88 6.03 -14.27 -8.36
CA THR A 88 6.32 -13.25 -9.38
C THR A 88 5.33 -12.09 -9.25
N ASP A 89 5.70 -10.90 -9.73
CA ASP A 89 4.83 -9.71 -9.75
C ASP A 89 3.44 -10.05 -10.32
N ASP A 90 3.39 -10.68 -11.50
CA ASP A 90 2.12 -11.12 -12.12
C ASP A 90 1.26 -12.01 -11.22
N PHE A 91 1.89 -12.91 -10.46
CA PHE A 91 1.17 -13.81 -9.56
C PHE A 91 0.65 -13.06 -8.33
N MET A 92 1.47 -12.18 -7.74
CA MET A 92 1.07 -11.32 -6.63
C MET A 92 -0.07 -10.38 -7.00
N LEU A 93 0.02 -9.75 -8.17
CA LEU A 93 -1.02 -8.86 -8.70
C LEU A 93 -2.34 -9.61 -8.88
N ARG A 94 -2.31 -10.78 -9.51
CA ARG A 94 -3.53 -11.59 -9.68
C ARG A 94 -4.18 -11.91 -8.33
N ILE A 95 -3.38 -12.31 -7.35
CA ILE A 95 -3.87 -12.62 -6.01
C ILE A 95 -4.47 -11.40 -5.31
N ALA A 96 -3.80 -10.24 -5.39
CA ALA A 96 -4.29 -9.00 -4.79
C ALA A 96 -5.62 -8.55 -5.43
N HIS A 97 -5.72 -8.60 -6.76
CA HIS A 97 -6.95 -8.29 -7.51
C HIS A 97 -8.09 -9.25 -7.16
N GLU A 98 -7.84 -10.56 -7.14
CA GLU A 98 -8.84 -11.55 -6.73
C GLU A 98 -9.31 -11.33 -5.27
N TYR A 99 -8.41 -10.89 -4.39
CA TYR A 99 -8.76 -10.57 -3.01
C TYR A 99 -9.65 -9.33 -2.94
N MET A 100 -9.30 -8.25 -3.64
CA MET A 100 -10.10 -7.02 -3.68
C MET A 100 -11.51 -7.30 -4.21
N GLU A 101 -11.63 -8.06 -5.30
CA GLU A 101 -12.93 -8.45 -5.87
C GLU A 101 -13.76 -9.27 -4.87
N LYS A 102 -13.16 -10.27 -4.21
CA LYS A 102 -13.87 -11.10 -3.21
C LYS A 102 -14.32 -10.32 -1.98
N MET A 103 -13.59 -9.26 -1.64
CA MET A 103 -13.89 -8.40 -0.49
C MET A 103 -14.76 -7.20 -0.86
N ASP A 104 -15.25 -7.12 -2.10
CA ASP A 104 -16.03 -6.01 -2.64
C ASP A 104 -15.33 -4.64 -2.52
N ILE A 105 -13.99 -4.67 -2.59
CA ILE A 105 -13.14 -3.48 -2.65
C ILE A 105 -13.07 -3.06 -4.12
N THR A 106 -14.11 -2.39 -4.58
CA THR A 106 -14.24 -1.87 -5.94
C THR A 106 -14.34 -0.34 -5.92
N ASP A 107 -14.06 0.32 -7.06
CA ASP A 107 -14.12 1.79 -7.21
C ASP A 107 -13.35 2.59 -6.12
N THR A 108 -12.29 1.99 -5.58
CA THR A 108 -11.49 2.54 -4.48
C THR A 108 -10.04 2.71 -4.94
N PRO A 109 -9.43 3.91 -4.80
CA PRO A 109 -8.02 4.10 -5.10
C PRO A 109 -7.12 3.15 -4.29
N TYR A 110 -6.10 2.57 -4.92
CA TYR A 110 -5.21 1.61 -4.26
C TYR A 110 -3.76 1.76 -4.72
N ILE A 111 -2.86 1.22 -3.90
CA ILE A 111 -1.44 1.00 -4.22
C ILE A 111 -1.11 -0.43 -3.81
N ILE A 112 -0.51 -1.21 -4.71
CA ILE A 112 -0.01 -2.56 -4.43
C ILE A 112 1.52 -2.52 -4.42
N VAL A 113 2.08 -3.07 -3.34
CA VAL A 113 3.52 -3.14 -3.11
C VAL A 113 3.95 -4.56 -2.82
N GLU A 114 5.08 -4.95 -3.40
CA GLU A 114 5.81 -6.14 -3.02
C GLU A 114 6.83 -5.79 -1.93
N ASN A 115 6.74 -6.49 -0.80
CA ASN A 115 7.75 -6.45 0.26
C ASN A 115 8.63 -7.71 0.17
N PRO A 116 9.90 -7.63 -0.27
CA PRO A 116 10.80 -8.78 -0.37
C PRO A 116 11.33 -9.27 0.98
N GLY A 117 10.97 -8.65 2.12
CA GLY A 117 11.47 -8.97 3.45
C GLY A 117 10.40 -9.51 4.40
N SER A 118 10.84 -10.27 5.42
CA SER A 118 10.01 -10.73 6.55
C SER A 118 9.72 -9.65 7.59
N ASP A 119 10.29 -8.45 7.44
CA ASP A 119 10.03 -7.30 8.32
C ASP A 119 8.76 -6.58 7.84
N ASP A 120 7.58 -7.06 8.24
CA ASP A 120 6.40 -6.21 8.37
C ASP A 120 6.48 -5.52 9.75
N PRO A 121 6.73 -4.20 9.82
CA PRO A 121 6.82 -3.50 11.10
C PRO A 121 5.52 -3.50 11.92
N LEU A 122 4.38 -3.87 11.31
CA LEU A 122 3.09 -4.05 12.00
C LEU A 122 2.92 -5.46 12.59
N ASP A 123 3.90 -6.35 12.42
CA ASP A 123 3.96 -7.67 13.06
C ASP A 123 4.79 -7.67 14.35
N GLN A 124 5.34 -6.52 14.74
CA GLN A 124 5.80 -6.30 16.11
C GLN A 124 4.63 -5.81 16.97
N GLY A 125 3.86 -6.79 17.47
CA GLY A 125 2.86 -6.58 18.52
C GLY A 125 3.48 -6.21 19.86
#